data_AF-A0A372NL12-F1
#
_entry.id   AF-A0A372NL12-F1
#
_cell.length_a   1.000
_cell.length_b   1.000
_cell.length_c   1.000
_cell.angle_alpha   90.00
_cell.angle_beta   90.00
_cell.angle_gamma   90.00
#
_symmetry.space_group_name_H-M   'P 1'
#
loop_
_entity.id
_entity.type
_entity.pdbx_description
1 polymer ?
#
loop_
_entity_poly.entity_id
_entity_poly.type
_entity_poly.pdbx_seq_one_letter_code
_entity_poly.pdbx_strand_id
1 'polypeptide(L)'
;MAFPVSEDKIDAVETALGRALPASLRAHLKNQNGGDIVAADDDWILHPVRDDSDRKRLARTANDIVRETKTARNDSGFPADGIAIASNGTGDRLVLLPQPNSIFHWDHETRTVAEVTVEWDMA
;
A
#
# COMPACT_ATOMS: atom_id res chain seq x y z
N MET A 1 -1.32 -3.23 15.58
CA MET A 1 -2.72 -3.72 15.66
C MET A 1 -3.49 -3.15 14.49
N ALA A 2 -3.70 -3.99 13.49
CA ALA A 2 -4.59 -3.71 12.39
C ALA A 2 -6.04 -3.62 12.90
N PHE A 3 -6.84 -2.78 12.27
CA PHE A 3 -8.23 -2.54 12.64
C PHE A 3 -9.08 -2.44 11.38
N PRO A 4 -10.37 -2.78 11.42
CA PRO A 4 -11.21 -2.67 10.24
C PRO A 4 -11.44 -1.20 9.87
N VAL A 5 -11.45 -0.94 8.56
CA VAL A 5 -11.74 0.37 7.98
C VAL A 5 -13.03 0.31 7.15
N SER A 6 -13.79 1.40 7.17
CA SER A 6 -15.07 1.51 6.45
C SER A 6 -14.87 1.60 4.94
N GLU A 7 -15.85 1.12 4.18
CA GLU A 7 -15.81 1.13 2.71
C GLU A 7 -15.68 2.54 2.12
N ASP A 8 -16.40 3.51 2.70
CA ASP A 8 -16.30 4.94 2.35
C ASP A 8 -14.86 5.48 2.39
N LYS A 9 -14.05 5.06 3.36
CA LYS A 9 -12.65 5.50 3.47
C LYS A 9 -11.77 4.84 2.41
N ILE A 10 -12.05 3.58 2.05
CA ILE A 10 -11.37 2.92 0.93
C ILE A 10 -11.72 3.62 -0.37
N ASP A 11 -13.00 3.91 -0.62
CA ASP A 11 -13.46 4.59 -1.83
C ASP A 11 -12.87 6.01 -1.94
N ALA A 12 -12.75 6.72 -0.82
CA ALA A 12 -12.08 8.02 -0.77
C ALA A 12 -10.60 7.93 -1.14
N VAL A 13 -9.90 6.88 -0.69
CA VAL A 13 -8.50 6.63 -1.05
C VAL A 13 -8.36 6.27 -2.53
N GLU A 14 -9.19 5.38 -3.06
CA GLU A 14 -9.19 5.02 -4.48
C GLU A 14 -9.43 6.24 -5.37
N THR A 15 -10.37 7.11 -4.97
CA THR A 15 -10.63 8.39 -5.63
C THR A 15 -9.41 9.31 -5.58
N ALA A 16 -8.75 9.42 -4.41
CA ALA A 16 -7.55 10.26 -4.24
C ALA A 16 -6.33 9.73 -5.02
N LEU A 17 -6.21 8.40 -5.18
CA LEU A 17 -5.19 7.75 -5.98
C LEU A 17 -5.54 7.77 -7.49
N GLY A 18 -6.80 8.03 -7.83
CA GLY A 18 -7.32 7.98 -9.20
C GLY A 18 -7.43 6.54 -9.74
N ARG A 19 -7.45 5.52 -8.87
CA ARG A 19 -7.51 4.10 -9.25
C ARG A 19 -8.11 3.24 -8.13
N ALA A 20 -8.89 2.24 -8.52
CA ALA A 20 -9.35 1.18 -7.63
C ALA A 20 -8.22 0.23 -7.20
N LEU A 21 -8.20 -0.17 -5.93
CA LEU A 21 -7.25 -1.15 -5.43
C LEU A 21 -7.65 -2.57 -5.90
N PRO A 22 -6.70 -3.51 -6.06
CA PRO A 22 -7.01 -4.90 -6.32
C PRO A 22 -7.94 -5.48 -5.23
N ALA A 23 -8.85 -6.36 -5.62
CA ALA A 23 -9.87 -6.92 -4.72
C ALA A 23 -9.27 -7.54 -3.45
N SER A 24 -8.14 -8.26 -3.56
CA SER A 24 -7.46 -8.88 -2.42
C SER A 24 -6.90 -7.84 -1.44
N LEU A 25 -6.24 -6.79 -1.95
CA LEU A 25 -5.73 -5.69 -1.12
C LEU A 25 -6.88 -4.93 -0.45
N ARG A 26 -7.96 -4.68 -1.19
CA ARG A 26 -9.16 -4.03 -0.66
C ARG A 26 -9.79 -4.85 0.48
N ALA A 27 -9.94 -6.17 0.28
CA ALA A 27 -10.48 -7.06 1.29
C ALA A 27 -9.59 -7.11 2.55
N HIS A 28 -8.27 -7.20 2.36
CA HIS A 28 -7.32 -7.17 3.46
C HIS A 28 -7.40 -5.85 4.24
N LEU A 29 -7.31 -4.68 3.58
CA LEU A 29 -7.40 -3.38 4.24
C LEU A 29 -8.71 -3.18 5.00
N LYS A 30 -9.83 -3.70 4.47
CA LYS A 30 -11.15 -3.66 5.13
C LYS A 30 -11.16 -4.39 6.47
N ASN A 31 -10.48 -5.54 6.55
CA ASN A 31 -10.38 -6.35 7.77
C ASN A 31 -9.25 -5.86 8.68
N GLN A 32 -8.11 -5.53 8.08
CA GLN A 32 -6.82 -5.22 8.69
C GLN A 32 -6.20 -4.00 7.99
N ASN A 33 -6.52 -2.81 8.49
CA ASN A 33 -6.04 -1.56 7.90
C ASN A 33 -4.55 -1.33 8.15
N GLY A 34 -3.73 -1.76 7.19
CA GLY A 34 -2.28 -1.87 7.32
C GLY A 34 -1.86 -3.09 8.14
N GLY A 35 -0.57 -3.21 8.44
CA GLY A 35 -0.03 -4.38 9.14
C GLY A 35 1.17 -4.95 8.40
N ASP A 36 1.67 -6.06 8.90
CA ASP A 36 2.69 -6.89 8.25
C ASP A 36 2.07 -7.81 7.19
N ILE A 37 2.72 -7.89 6.03
CA ILE A 37 2.42 -8.85 4.96
C ILE A 37 3.73 -9.46 4.47
N VAL A 38 3.66 -10.66 3.90
CA VAL A 38 4.83 -11.34 3.33
C VAL A 38 4.71 -11.33 1.81
N ALA A 39 5.80 -10.94 1.14
CA ALA A 39 5.93 -11.01 -0.31
C ALA A 39 7.39 -11.15 -0.71
N ALA A 40 7.66 -11.99 -1.70
CA ALA A 40 9.01 -12.26 -2.20
C ALA A 40 10.02 -12.69 -1.11
N ASP A 41 9.58 -13.51 -0.14
CA ASP A 41 10.38 -13.99 1.00
C ASP A 41 10.84 -12.87 1.97
N ASP A 42 10.20 -11.69 1.91
CA ASP A 42 10.50 -10.53 2.76
C ASP A 42 9.24 -10.04 3.50
N ASP A 43 9.46 -9.39 4.65
CA ASP A 43 8.43 -8.79 5.49
C ASP A 43 8.17 -7.33 5.11
N TRP A 44 6.93 -7.01 4.80
CA TRP A 44 6.51 -5.68 4.37
C TRP A 44 5.52 -5.05 5.33
N ILE A 45 5.66 -3.75 5.56
CA ILE A 45 4.68 -2.97 6.31
C ILE A 45 3.72 -2.32 5.31
N LEU A 46 2.49 -2.84 5.27
CA LEU A 46 1.42 -2.33 4.42
C LEU A 46 0.98 -0.94 4.88
N HIS A 47 0.88 -0.02 3.93
CA HIS A 47 0.42 1.34 4.17
C HIS A 47 -1.10 1.35 4.43
N PRO A 48 -1.55 1.90 5.56
CA PRO A 48 -2.97 1.93 5.88
C PRO A 48 -3.73 2.94 5.01
N VAL A 49 -5.04 2.77 4.96
CA VAL A 49 -6.01 3.81 4.61
C VAL A 49 -6.12 4.80 5.77
N ARG A 50 -6.12 6.09 5.45
CA ARG A 50 -6.27 7.15 6.45
C ARG A 50 -7.59 6.99 7.21
N ASP A 51 -7.52 6.93 8.53
CA ASP A 51 -8.70 6.84 9.41
C ASP A 51 -8.67 7.92 10.50
N ASP A 52 -9.44 8.98 10.27
CA ASP A 52 -9.65 10.12 11.16
C ASP A 52 -10.75 9.95 12.22
N SER A 53 -11.33 8.74 12.38
CA SER A 53 -12.47 8.52 13.29
C SER A 53 -12.16 8.77 14.77
N ASP A 54 -10.90 8.64 15.18
CA ASP A 54 -10.40 9.05 16.49
C ASP A 54 -8.92 9.43 16.41
N ARG A 55 -8.44 10.23 17.36
CA ARG A 55 -7.05 10.69 17.46
C ARG A 55 -6.04 9.54 17.43
N LYS A 56 -6.34 8.39 18.04
CA LYS A 56 -5.46 7.21 18.02
C LYS A 56 -5.35 6.58 16.64
N ARG A 57 -6.47 6.47 15.91
CA ARG A 57 -6.49 5.92 14.54
C ARG A 57 -5.83 6.86 13.55
N LEU A 58 -6.05 8.17 13.72
CA LEU A 58 -5.44 9.19 12.89
C LEU A 58 -3.92 9.18 13.02
N ALA A 59 -3.40 9.06 14.25
CA ALA A 59 -1.96 8.98 14.50
C ALA A 59 -1.34 7.72 13.89
N ARG A 60 -2.03 6.58 13.97
CA ARG A 60 -1.57 5.30 13.39
C ARG A 60 -1.61 5.27 11.87
N THR A 61 -2.46 6.06 11.25
CA THR A 61 -2.64 6.15 9.79
C THR A 61 -2.10 7.44 9.21
N ALA A 62 -1.17 8.09 9.92
CA ALA A 62 -0.57 9.34 9.49
C ALA A 62 0.35 9.18 8.25
N ASN A 63 0.88 7.97 8.05
CA ASN A 63 1.63 7.53 6.88
C ASN A 63 0.72 6.63 6.03
N ASP A 64 -0.40 7.20 5.57
CA ASP A 64 -1.36 6.49 4.74
C ASP A 64 -0.85 6.26 3.31
N ILE A 65 -1.47 5.32 2.60
CA ILE A 65 -1.14 4.93 1.23
C ILE A 65 -1.08 6.10 0.24
N VAL A 66 -1.92 7.14 0.41
CA VAL A 66 -1.91 8.32 -0.47
C VAL A 66 -0.67 9.16 -0.20
N ARG A 67 -0.35 9.39 1.08
CA ARG A 67 0.86 10.12 1.47
C ARG A 67 2.11 9.39 1.02
N GLU A 68 2.21 8.09 1.30
CA GLU A 68 3.39 7.30 0.95
C GLU A 68 3.58 7.21 -0.57
N THR A 69 2.50 7.08 -1.34
CA THR A 69 2.55 7.17 -2.80
C THR A 69 3.08 8.52 -3.29
N LYS A 70 2.63 9.63 -2.69
CA LYS A 70 3.14 10.98 -3.05
C LYS A 70 4.63 11.13 -2.72
N THR A 71 5.06 10.59 -1.58
CA THR A 71 6.48 10.57 -1.19
C THR A 71 7.29 9.76 -2.19
N ALA A 72 6.86 8.54 -2.49
CA ALA A 72 7.53 7.62 -3.41
C ALA A 72 7.69 8.20 -4.83
N ARG A 73 6.70 8.96 -5.32
CA ARG A 73 6.79 9.64 -6.62
C ARG A 73 7.89 10.70 -6.71
N ASN A 74 8.46 11.15 -5.60
CA ASN A 74 9.64 12.02 -5.61
C ASN A 74 10.96 11.23 -5.73
N ASP A 75 10.93 9.91 -5.52
CA ASP A 75 12.10 9.06 -5.64
C ASP A 75 12.46 8.88 -7.13
N SER A 76 13.74 9.07 -7.45
CA SER A 76 14.22 8.97 -8.83
C SER A 76 14.07 7.55 -9.36
N GLY A 77 13.27 7.38 -10.42
CA GLY A 77 13.01 6.06 -11.01
C GLY A 77 11.80 5.32 -10.44
N PHE A 78 11.07 5.93 -9.50
CA PHE A 78 9.77 5.40 -9.10
C PHE A 78 8.76 5.51 -10.27
N PRO A 79 7.91 4.49 -10.51
CA PRO A 79 6.91 4.55 -11.58
C PRO A 79 5.91 5.71 -11.40
N ALA A 80 5.77 6.57 -12.41
CA ALA A 80 4.91 7.76 -12.34
C ALA A 80 3.44 7.44 -12.00
N ASP A 81 2.90 6.39 -12.61
CA ASP A 81 1.53 5.89 -12.39
C ASP A 81 1.47 4.77 -11.33
N GLY A 82 2.55 4.61 -10.57
CA GLY A 82 2.66 3.68 -9.47
C GLY A 82 1.92 4.19 -8.22
N ILE A 83 1.42 3.25 -7.45
CA ILE A 83 0.89 3.46 -6.10
C ILE A 83 1.75 2.64 -5.16
N ALA A 84 2.44 3.27 -4.22
CA ALA A 84 3.20 2.57 -3.19
C ALA A 84 2.21 2.02 -2.17
N ILE A 85 2.21 0.70 -1.98
CA ILE A 85 1.27 0.00 -1.10
C ILE A 85 1.93 -0.51 0.18
N ALA A 86 3.24 -0.76 0.17
CA ALA A 86 3.99 -1.21 1.34
C ALA A 86 5.48 -0.82 1.26
N SER A 87 6.17 -0.92 2.39
CA SER A 87 7.63 -0.74 2.50
C SER A 87 8.23 -1.74 3.48
N ASN A 88 9.44 -2.24 3.22
CA ASN A 88 10.20 -3.08 4.16
C ASN A 88 11.17 -2.28 5.06
N GLY A 89 11.22 -0.95 4.91
CA GLY A 89 12.04 -0.07 5.73
C GLY A 89 13.48 0.12 5.24
N THR A 90 13.88 -0.49 4.13
CA THR A 90 15.21 -0.30 3.52
C THR A 90 15.20 0.70 2.35
N GLY A 91 14.02 1.13 1.92
CA GLY A 91 13.82 2.02 0.76
C GLY A 91 12.99 1.36 -0.34
N ASP A 92 12.95 0.03 -0.35
CA ASP A 92 12.13 -0.72 -1.29
C ASP A 92 10.65 -0.59 -1.02
N ARG A 93 9.86 -0.77 -2.07
CA ARG A 93 8.41 -0.58 -2.04
C ARG A 93 7.70 -1.70 -2.78
N LEU A 94 6.57 -2.15 -2.25
CA LEU A 94 5.58 -2.81 -3.08
C LEU A 94 4.75 -1.74 -3.80
N VAL A 95 4.55 -1.92 -5.10
CA VAL A 95 3.90 -0.95 -5.97
C VAL A 95 2.80 -1.60 -6.81
N LEU A 96 1.69 -0.89 -6.98
CA LEU A 96 0.63 -1.25 -7.92
C LEU A 96 0.83 -0.48 -9.23
N LEU A 97 0.94 -1.20 -10.35
CA LEU A 97 1.05 -0.62 -11.68
C LEU A 97 -0.32 -0.63 -12.41
N PRO A 98 -0.54 0.27 -13.39
CA PRO A 98 -1.83 0.36 -14.10
C PRO A 98 -2.19 -0.91 -14.84
N GLN A 99 -1.21 -1.50 -15.51
CA GLN A 99 -1.39 -2.67 -16.35
C GLN A 99 -0.11 -3.52 -16.31
N PRO A 100 -0.18 -4.79 -15.86
CA PRO A 100 -1.34 -5.42 -15.23
C PRO A 100 -1.65 -4.79 -13.85
N ASN A 101 -2.88 -4.94 -13.37
CA ASN A 101 -3.30 -4.51 -12.02
C ASN A 101 -2.77 -5.49 -10.94
N SER A 102 -1.46 -5.77 -11.02
CA SER A 102 -0.69 -6.68 -10.17
C SER A 102 0.23 -5.91 -9.24
N ILE A 103 0.75 -6.61 -8.23
CA ILE A 103 1.69 -6.05 -7.27
C ILE A 103 3.11 -6.36 -7.73
N PHE A 104 3.99 -5.36 -7.63
CA PHE A 104 5.38 -5.44 -8.02
C PHE A 104 6.26 -5.02 -6.84
N HIS A 105 7.44 -5.62 -6.71
CA HIS A 105 8.53 -5.08 -5.90
C HIS A 105 9.29 -4.07 -6.74
N TRP A 106 9.38 -2.84 -6.23
CA TRP A 106 10.27 -1.81 -6.73
C TRP A 106 11.52 -1.73 -5.84
N ASP A 107 12.66 -1.98 -6.45
CA ASP A 107 13.98 -1.93 -5.80
C ASP A 107 14.56 -0.53 -5.95
N HIS A 108 14.87 0.12 -4.82
CA HIS A 108 15.25 1.53 -4.82
C HIS A 108 16.69 1.77 -5.34
N GLU A 109 17.56 0.76 -5.27
CA GLU A 109 18.96 0.86 -5.69
C GLU A 109 19.10 0.74 -7.21
N THR A 110 18.39 -0.23 -7.79
CA THR A 110 18.41 -0.58 -9.22
C THR A 110 17.32 0.15 -10.01
N ARG A 111 16.28 0.66 -9.34
CA ARG A 111 15.10 1.32 -9.93
C ARG A 111 14.33 0.40 -10.87
N THR A 112 14.35 -0.90 -10.60
CA THR A 112 13.66 -1.91 -11.39
C THR A 112 12.36 -2.34 -10.71
N VAL A 113 11.44 -2.92 -11.49
CA VAL A 113 10.20 -3.51 -10.98
C VAL A 113 10.14 -4.98 -11.35
N ALA A 114 9.77 -5.83 -10.39
CA ALA A 114 9.54 -7.26 -10.58
C ALA A 114 8.16 -7.64 -10.06
N GLU A 115 7.38 -8.42 -10.80
CA GLU A 115 6.07 -8.88 -10.34
C GLU A 115 6.25 -9.84 -9.15
N VAL A 116 5.42 -9.69 -8.12
CA VAL A 116 5.46 -10.52 -6.92
C VAL A 116 4.08 -11.01 -6.54
N THR A 117 4.03 -12.17 -5.91
CA THR A 117 2.83 -12.68 -5.25
C THR A 117 2.84 -12.23 -3.80
N VAL A 118 1.72 -11.67 -3.35
CA VAL A 118 1.50 -11.32 -1.94
C VAL A 118 0.65 -12.39 -1.30
N GLU A 119 1.12 -12.90 -0.16
CA GLU A 119 0.35 -13.82 0.67
C GLU A 119 -0.58 -13.02 1.57
N TRP A 120 -1.88 -13.08 1.29
CA TRP A 120 -2.89 -12.44 2.12
C TRP A 120 -3.32 -13.43 3.21
N ASP A 121 -3.05 -13.10 4.47
CA ASP A 121 -3.59 -13.87 5.59
C ASP A 121 -5.12 -13.74 5.56
N MET A 122 -5.79 -14.80 5.10
CA MET A 122 -7.24 -14.90 5.10
C MET A 122 -7.67 -15.44 6.46
N ALA A 123 -7.71 -14.56 7.46
CA ALA A 123 -8.28 -14.86 8.77
C ALA A 123 -9.82 -14.82 8.76
#